data_AF-A0A382JII1-F1
#
_entry.id   AF-A0A382JII1-F1
#
_cell.length_a   1.000
_cell.length_b   1.000
_cell.length_c   1.000
_cell.angle_alpha   90.00
_cell.angle_beta   90.00
_cell.angle_gamma   90.00
#
_symmetry.space_group_name_H-M   'P 1'
#
loop_
_entity.id
_entity.type
_entity.pdbx_description
1 polymer ?
#
loop_
_entity_poly.entity_id
_entity_poly.type
_entity_poly.pdbx_seq_one_letter_code
_entity_poly.pdbx_strand_id
1 'polypeptide(L)'
;MSTGFYTNPIYLTHDTGAHPENASRLRAIEQHLEAEGVLSRLQTRSGRPAEAHEVNLLHTRKHIDRLEDAASGGATMLDTPDCVVSPGTYEAALHAVGAVLDAVVEVSDRQLDNAFCAARPPGHHAERDHAMGFCFFNNIALAAEFLARELGYSRIAIVDFDVHHGNGTQHLFEERPDVLFISTHQDPRT
;
A
#
# COMPACT_ATOMS: atom_id res chain seq x y z
N MET A 1 -6.41 4.20 23.96
CA MET A 1 -5.95 4.38 22.58
C MET A 1 -6.69 3.38 21.73
N SER A 2 -7.48 3.85 20.77
CA SER A 2 -8.21 3.06 19.80
C SER A 2 -7.36 2.89 18.55
N THR A 3 -6.94 1.66 18.26
CA THR A 3 -6.08 1.36 17.11
C THR A 3 -6.82 0.48 16.12
N GLY A 4 -6.98 0.95 14.88
CA GLY A 4 -7.49 0.14 13.78
C GLY A 4 -6.44 -0.84 13.29
N PHE A 5 -6.85 -2.07 12.99
CA PHE A 5 -6.03 -3.08 12.33
C PHE A 5 -6.69 -3.48 11.02
N TYR A 6 -6.17 -2.98 9.91
CA TYR A 6 -6.72 -3.25 8.58
C TYR A 6 -6.02 -4.46 7.97
N THR A 7 -6.78 -5.52 7.73
CA THR A 7 -6.35 -6.71 7.00
C THR A 7 -7.52 -7.29 6.21
N ASN A 8 -7.26 -7.91 5.07
CA ASN A 8 -8.32 -8.44 4.21
C ASN A 8 -7.89 -9.79 3.61
N PRO A 9 -8.73 -10.84 3.69
CA PRO A 9 -8.44 -12.13 3.07
C PRO A 9 -8.13 -12.06 1.57
N ILE A 10 -8.60 -11.02 0.87
CA ILE A 10 -8.30 -10.79 -0.56
C ILE A 10 -6.80 -10.72 -0.84
N TYR A 11 -6.00 -10.23 0.12
CA TYR A 11 -4.54 -10.13 -0.01
C TYR A 11 -3.87 -11.50 -0.20
N LEU A 12 -4.51 -12.58 0.26
CA LEU A 12 -4.01 -13.94 0.11
C LEU A 12 -4.20 -14.48 -1.32
N THR A 13 -5.00 -13.79 -2.15
CA THR A 13 -5.25 -14.16 -3.55
C THR A 13 -4.20 -13.58 -4.52
N HIS A 14 -3.41 -12.59 -4.07
CA HIS A 14 -2.17 -12.21 -4.73
C HIS A 14 -1.12 -13.31 -4.51
N ASP A 15 -1.19 -14.33 -5.36
CA ASP A 15 -0.29 -15.47 -5.38
C ASP A 15 0.95 -15.13 -6.20
N THR A 16 2.12 -15.23 -5.58
CA THR A 16 3.43 -14.96 -6.16
C THR A 16 4.30 -16.22 -6.21
N GLY A 17 3.72 -17.38 -5.90
CA GLY A 17 4.43 -18.67 -5.86
C GLY A 17 5.53 -18.71 -4.79
N ALA A 18 6.75 -19.06 -5.20
CA ALA A 18 7.91 -19.19 -4.30
C ALA A 18 8.62 -17.86 -3.97
N HIS A 19 8.04 -16.73 -4.40
CA HIS A 19 8.62 -15.41 -4.22
C HIS A 19 8.66 -14.99 -2.73
N PRO A 20 9.67 -14.21 -2.27
CA PRO A 20 9.76 -13.79 -0.86
C PRO A 20 8.59 -12.88 -0.42
N GLU A 21 8.09 -12.03 -1.31
CA GLU A 21 6.82 -11.32 -1.10
C GLU A 21 5.66 -12.29 -1.31
N ASN A 22 5.15 -12.93 -0.25
CA ASN A 22 4.07 -13.92 -0.33
C ASN A 22 3.08 -13.84 0.83
N ALA A 23 1.95 -14.54 0.70
CA ALA A 23 0.83 -14.55 1.64
C ALA A 23 1.20 -14.97 3.08
N SER A 24 2.27 -15.75 3.26
CA SER A 24 2.72 -16.16 4.60
C SER A 24 3.22 -14.97 5.43
N ARG A 25 3.65 -13.86 4.80
CA ARG A 25 4.03 -12.63 5.49
C ARG A 25 2.88 -12.07 6.32
N LEU A 26 1.66 -11.98 5.75
CA LEU A 26 0.48 -11.51 6.49
C LEU A 26 0.04 -12.51 7.55
N ARG A 27 0.04 -13.80 7.23
CA ARG A 27 -0.31 -14.84 8.19
C ARG A 27 0.60 -14.79 9.41
N ALA A 28 1.91 -14.56 9.22
CA ALA A 28 2.86 -14.45 10.32
C ALA A 28 2.57 -13.24 11.21
N ILE A 29 2.21 -12.08 10.63
CA ILE A 29 1.81 -10.89 11.39
C ILE A 29 0.58 -11.19 12.25
N GLU A 30 -0.49 -11.71 11.64
CA GLU A 30 -1.74 -12.00 12.34
C GLU A 30 -1.56 -13.04 13.45
N GLN A 31 -0.86 -14.15 13.15
CA GLN A 31 -0.57 -15.20 14.12
C GLN A 31 0.26 -14.68 15.30
N HIS A 32 1.26 -13.84 15.06
CA HIS A 32 2.07 -13.28 16.13
C HIS A 32 1.26 -12.31 17.00
N LEU A 33 0.47 -11.42 16.38
CA LEU A 33 -0.40 -10.50 17.13
C LEU A 33 -1.46 -11.24 17.95
N GLU A 34 -1.98 -12.36 17.43
CA GLU A 34 -2.93 -13.21 18.16
C GLU A 34 -2.26 -13.94 19.33
N ALA A 35 -1.10 -14.56 19.11
CA ALA A 35 -0.35 -15.27 20.13
C ALA A 35 0.06 -14.37 21.31
N GLU A 36 0.43 -13.12 21.04
CA GLU A 36 0.76 -12.12 22.06
C GLU A 36 -0.50 -11.48 22.70
N GLY A 37 -1.70 -11.88 22.30
CA GLY A 37 -2.96 -11.32 22.78
C GLY A 37 -3.22 -9.86 22.36
N VAL A 38 -2.37 -9.30 21.48
CA VAL A 38 -2.46 -7.93 20.99
C VAL A 38 -3.65 -7.76 20.06
N LEU A 39 -3.90 -8.74 19.18
CA LEU A 39 -4.97 -8.67 18.17
C LEU A 39 -6.35 -8.43 18.80
N SER A 40 -6.64 -9.04 19.95
CA SER A 40 -7.90 -8.86 20.68
C SER A 40 -8.14 -7.44 21.21
N ARG A 41 -7.08 -6.60 21.24
CA ARG A 41 -7.11 -5.22 21.69
C ARG A 41 -7.21 -4.22 20.52
N LEU A 42 -7.10 -4.70 19.29
CA LEU A 42 -7.20 -3.90 18.08
C LEU A 42 -8.62 -3.93 17.52
N GLN A 43 -8.97 -2.90 16.76
CA GLN A 43 -10.23 -2.86 16.03
C GLN A 43 -10.01 -3.37 14.60
N THR A 44 -10.29 -4.65 14.35
CA THR A 44 -10.12 -5.22 13.01
C THR A 44 -11.09 -4.59 12.01
N ARG A 45 -10.56 -4.24 10.83
CA ARG A 45 -11.25 -3.68 9.67
C ARG A 45 -10.79 -4.40 8.41
N SER A 46 -11.67 -4.54 7.44
CA SER A 46 -11.30 -5.13 6.15
C SER A 46 -10.86 -4.11 5.11
N GLY A 47 -11.28 -2.84 5.27
CA GLY A 47 -11.19 -1.83 4.22
C GLY A 47 -12.05 -2.16 3.00
N ARG A 48 -12.29 -1.17 2.16
CA ARG A 48 -12.89 -1.32 0.81
C ARG A 48 -11.80 -1.36 -0.28
N PRO A 49 -12.13 -1.78 -1.51
CA PRO A 49 -11.27 -1.48 -2.65
C PRO A 49 -11.25 0.03 -2.92
N ALA A 50 -10.09 0.55 -3.33
CA ALA A 50 -9.99 1.90 -3.86
C ALA A 50 -10.81 2.04 -5.15
N GLU A 51 -11.47 3.18 -5.30
CA GLU A 51 -12.11 3.56 -6.54
C GLU A 51 -11.08 3.98 -7.57
N ALA A 52 -11.40 3.80 -8.86
CA ALA A 52 -10.49 4.16 -9.94
C ALA A 52 -10.03 5.62 -9.86
N HIS A 53 -10.92 6.55 -9.47
CA HIS A 53 -10.59 7.97 -9.38
C HIS A 53 -9.55 8.25 -8.27
N GLU A 54 -9.57 7.47 -7.19
CA GLU A 54 -8.62 7.59 -6.08
C GLU A 54 -7.23 7.14 -6.52
N VAL A 55 -7.13 5.99 -7.21
CA VAL A 55 -5.84 5.51 -7.75
C VAL A 55 -5.29 6.47 -8.82
N ASN A 56 -6.17 7.09 -9.61
CA ASN A 56 -5.82 8.08 -10.63
C ASN A 56 -5.32 9.43 -10.06
N LEU A 57 -5.38 9.65 -8.73
CA LEU A 57 -4.79 10.84 -8.11
C LEU A 57 -3.29 10.94 -8.42
N LEU A 58 -2.60 9.80 -8.43
CA LEU A 58 -1.15 9.73 -8.66
C LEU A 58 -0.74 8.82 -9.82
N HIS A 59 -1.45 7.72 -10.06
CA HIS A 59 -1.12 6.80 -11.14
C HIS A 59 -1.81 7.16 -12.44
N THR A 60 -1.18 6.86 -13.58
CA THR A 60 -1.84 7.07 -14.87
C THR A 60 -2.94 6.02 -15.09
N ARG A 61 -3.96 6.40 -15.84
CA ARG A 61 -4.99 5.45 -16.29
C ARG A 61 -4.39 4.24 -17.03
N LYS A 62 -3.36 4.49 -17.86
CA LYS A 62 -2.64 3.46 -18.60
C LYS A 62 -1.93 2.46 -17.67
N HIS A 63 -1.39 2.91 -16.54
CA HIS A 63 -0.79 2.04 -15.53
C HIS A 63 -1.82 1.10 -14.93
N ILE A 64 -2.97 1.66 -14.53
CA ILE A 64 -4.08 0.92 -13.93
C ILE A 64 -4.59 -0.15 -14.91
N ASP A 65 -4.89 0.25 -16.15
CA ASP A 65 -5.37 -0.67 -17.18
C ASP A 65 -4.35 -1.79 -17.46
N ARG A 66 -3.04 -1.47 -17.52
CA ARG A 66 -1.98 -2.49 -17.71
C ARG A 66 -1.93 -3.51 -16.58
N LEU A 67 -2.14 -3.09 -15.33
CA LEU A 67 -2.18 -4.01 -14.20
C LEU A 67 -3.41 -4.93 -14.25
N GLU A 68 -4.58 -4.36 -14.57
CA GLU A 68 -5.82 -5.12 -14.74
C GLU A 68 -5.69 -6.15 -15.88
N ASP A 69 -5.15 -5.73 -17.02
CA ASP A 69 -4.86 -6.59 -18.17
C ASP A 69 -3.83 -7.67 -17.84
N ALA A 70 -2.77 -7.34 -17.11
CA ALA A 70 -1.75 -8.31 -16.71
C ALA A 70 -2.35 -9.39 -15.77
N ALA A 71 -3.15 -8.98 -14.79
CA ALA A 71 -3.79 -9.88 -13.83
C ALA A 71 -4.82 -10.81 -14.51
N SER A 72 -5.61 -10.28 -15.46
CA SER A 72 -6.64 -11.05 -16.16
C SER A 72 -6.12 -11.83 -17.38
N GLY A 73 -5.05 -11.35 -18.01
CA GLY A 73 -4.49 -11.87 -19.27
C GLY A 73 -3.45 -12.99 -19.12
N GLY A 74 -3.15 -13.42 -17.89
CA GLY A 74 -2.21 -14.51 -17.62
C GLY A 74 -0.73 -14.12 -17.70
N ALA A 75 -0.41 -12.83 -17.61
CA ALA A 75 0.96 -12.38 -17.44
C ALA A 75 1.49 -12.83 -16.06
N THR A 76 2.77 -13.18 -15.99
CA THR A 76 3.41 -13.60 -14.73
C THR A 76 4.11 -12.45 -14.01
N MET A 77 4.25 -11.30 -14.66
CA MET A 77 4.93 -10.11 -14.14
C MET A 77 4.46 -8.84 -14.85
N LEU A 78 4.65 -7.68 -14.22
CA LEU A 78 4.40 -6.36 -14.81
C LEU A 78 5.65 -5.48 -14.67
N ASP A 79 6.07 -4.86 -15.77
CA ASP A 79 7.12 -3.84 -15.88
C ASP A 79 8.55 -4.27 -15.48
N THR A 80 8.74 -4.92 -14.34
CA THR A 80 10.01 -5.43 -13.84
C THR A 80 9.89 -6.90 -13.41
N PRO A 81 10.99 -7.69 -13.44
CA PRO A 81 10.94 -9.12 -13.13
C PRO A 81 10.55 -9.47 -11.69
N ASP A 82 10.67 -8.52 -10.77
CA ASP A 82 10.35 -8.66 -9.35
C ASP A 82 8.86 -8.38 -9.04
N CYS A 83 8.13 -7.73 -9.94
CA CYS A 83 6.68 -7.50 -9.80
C CYS A 83 5.87 -8.66 -10.36
N VAL A 84 5.85 -9.77 -9.64
CA VAL A 84 5.09 -10.98 -10.01
C VAL A 84 3.59 -10.71 -9.97
N VAL A 85 2.87 -11.12 -11.01
CA VAL A 85 1.42 -10.94 -11.15
C VAL A 85 0.70 -12.29 -11.20
N SER A 86 -0.51 -12.29 -10.66
CA SER A 86 -1.49 -13.39 -10.67
C SER A 86 -2.92 -12.86 -10.73
N PRO A 87 -3.94 -13.71 -10.98
CA PRO A 87 -5.32 -13.26 -11.13
C PRO A 87 -5.89 -12.42 -9.97
N GLY A 88 -5.43 -12.64 -8.74
CA GLY A 88 -5.87 -11.86 -7.57
C GLY A 88 -5.12 -10.55 -7.35
N THR A 89 -4.11 -10.24 -8.16
CA THR A 89 -3.18 -9.12 -7.91
C THR A 89 -3.87 -7.76 -8.01
N TYR A 90 -4.67 -7.55 -9.05
CA TYR A 90 -5.34 -6.26 -9.26
C TYR A 90 -6.30 -5.94 -8.11
N GLU A 91 -7.18 -6.88 -7.78
CA GLU A 91 -8.13 -6.75 -6.67
C GLU A 91 -7.42 -6.54 -5.31
N ALA A 92 -6.35 -7.30 -5.05
CA ALA A 92 -5.56 -7.13 -3.83
C ALA A 92 -4.88 -5.75 -3.76
N ALA A 93 -4.37 -5.24 -4.88
CA ALA A 93 -3.75 -3.91 -4.95
C ALA A 93 -4.78 -2.79 -4.72
N LEU A 94 -5.98 -2.90 -5.27
CA LEU A 94 -7.07 -1.95 -5.00
C LEU A 94 -7.46 -1.94 -3.52
N HIS A 95 -7.57 -3.11 -2.88
CA HIS A 95 -7.86 -3.19 -1.45
C HIS A 95 -6.70 -2.69 -0.59
N ALA A 96 -5.44 -2.89 -1.01
CA ALA A 96 -4.29 -2.39 -0.29
C ALA A 96 -4.30 -0.85 -0.24
N VAL A 97 -4.67 -0.19 -1.34
CA VAL A 97 -4.88 1.27 -1.37
C VAL A 97 -6.10 1.65 -0.53
N GLY A 98 -7.26 1.05 -0.79
CA GLY A 98 -8.52 1.46 -0.17
C GLY A 98 -8.55 1.26 1.34
N ALA A 99 -7.88 0.24 1.87
CA ALA A 99 -7.71 0.04 3.30
C ALA A 99 -6.90 1.18 3.96
N VAL A 100 -5.86 1.69 3.29
CA VAL A 100 -5.10 2.84 3.81
C VAL A 100 -5.94 4.12 3.72
N LEU A 101 -6.73 4.30 2.66
CA LEU A 101 -7.65 5.43 2.53
C LEU A 101 -8.72 5.44 3.64
N ASP A 102 -9.39 4.32 3.87
CA ASP A 102 -10.36 4.18 4.97
C ASP A 102 -9.70 4.44 6.33
N ALA A 103 -8.47 3.94 6.53
CA ALA A 103 -7.72 4.15 7.77
C ALA A 103 -7.41 5.64 8.02
N VAL A 104 -6.96 6.39 7.00
CA VAL A 104 -6.69 7.83 7.18
C VAL A 104 -7.97 8.63 7.38
N VAL A 105 -9.09 8.22 6.77
CA VAL A 105 -10.41 8.83 7.01
C VAL A 105 -10.86 8.58 8.45
N GLU A 106 -10.86 7.33 8.93
CA GLU A 106 -11.28 7.00 10.31
C GLU A 106 -10.41 7.70 11.36
N VAL A 107 -9.10 7.85 11.12
CA VAL A 107 -8.20 8.61 12.00
C VAL A 107 -8.46 10.11 11.92
N SER A 108 -8.65 10.67 10.72
CA SER A 108 -8.97 12.09 10.51
C SER A 108 -10.29 12.48 11.21
N ASP A 109 -11.29 11.60 11.15
CA ASP A 109 -12.61 11.77 11.77
C ASP A 109 -12.61 11.46 13.27
N ARG A 110 -11.46 11.10 13.85
CA ARG A 110 -11.29 10.74 15.27
C ARG A 110 -12.11 9.52 15.71
N GLN A 111 -12.46 8.64 14.77
CA GLN A 111 -13.05 7.33 15.09
C GLN A 111 -11.98 6.38 15.64
N LEU A 112 -10.74 6.56 15.17
CA LEU A 112 -9.54 5.87 15.65
C LEU A 112 -8.49 6.90 16.09
N ASP A 113 -7.67 6.54 17.08
CA ASP A 113 -6.51 7.35 17.47
C ASP A 113 -5.32 7.13 16.50
N ASN A 114 -5.23 5.92 15.94
CA ASN A 114 -4.27 5.54 14.90
C ASN A 114 -4.72 4.24 14.22
N ALA A 115 -4.02 3.85 13.15
CA ALA A 115 -4.29 2.62 12.41
C ALA A 115 -3.00 1.98 11.92
N PHE A 116 -3.02 0.65 11.81
CA PHE A 116 -2.01 -0.16 11.15
C PHE A 116 -2.67 -0.95 10.01
N CYS A 117 -2.15 -0.82 8.79
CA CYS A 117 -2.64 -1.55 7.63
C CYS A 117 -1.69 -2.70 7.30
N ALA A 118 -2.08 -3.92 7.68
CA ALA A 118 -1.43 -5.14 7.24
C ALA A 118 -1.88 -5.46 5.80
N ALA A 119 -1.40 -4.67 4.84
CA ALA A 119 -1.80 -4.76 3.43
C ALA A 119 -0.76 -5.48 2.57
N ARG A 120 -1.23 -6.19 1.53
CA ARG A 120 -0.39 -6.73 0.45
C ARG A 120 -1.16 -6.67 -0.87
N PRO A 121 -0.54 -6.24 -1.99
CA PRO A 121 0.88 -5.93 -2.20
C PRO A 121 1.36 -4.60 -1.54
N PRO A 122 2.68 -4.41 -1.35
CA PRO A 122 3.27 -3.15 -0.86
C PRO A 122 3.18 -2.03 -1.91
N GLY A 123 3.64 -0.81 -1.57
CA GLY A 123 3.45 0.35 -2.44
C GLY A 123 4.60 1.35 -2.62
N HIS A 124 5.55 1.49 -1.71
CA HIS A 124 6.47 2.65 -1.70
C HIS A 124 7.43 2.77 -2.90
N HIS A 125 7.61 1.70 -3.69
CA HIS A 125 8.39 1.71 -4.93
C HIS A 125 7.56 2.03 -6.17
N ALA A 126 6.23 2.00 -6.09
CA ALA A 126 5.36 2.21 -7.25
C ALA A 126 5.44 3.67 -7.72
N GLU A 127 5.83 3.83 -8.98
CA GLU A 127 5.93 5.12 -9.65
C GLU A 127 4.59 5.51 -10.30
N ARG A 128 4.52 6.73 -10.83
CA ARG A 128 3.33 7.25 -11.54
C ARG A 128 2.84 6.32 -12.67
N ASP A 129 3.73 5.69 -13.42
CA ASP A 129 3.39 4.81 -14.56
C ASP A 129 4.28 3.56 -14.63
N HIS A 130 4.78 3.08 -13.49
CA HIS A 130 5.71 1.94 -13.46
C HIS A 130 5.58 1.14 -12.16
N ALA A 131 5.41 -0.17 -12.28
CA ALA A 131 5.50 -1.10 -11.15
C ALA A 131 6.94 -1.58 -10.98
N MET A 132 7.43 -1.63 -9.74
CA MET A 132 8.76 -2.16 -9.38
C MET A 132 8.84 -2.49 -7.88
N GLY A 133 9.81 -3.31 -7.47
CA GLY A 133 10.02 -3.60 -6.04
C GLY A 133 8.79 -4.23 -5.38
N PHE A 134 8.10 -5.11 -6.10
CA PHE A 134 6.85 -5.77 -5.69
C PHE A 134 5.64 -4.82 -5.57
N CYS A 135 5.81 -3.53 -5.88
CA CYS A 135 4.81 -2.49 -5.67
C CYS A 135 4.08 -2.16 -6.98
N PHE A 136 2.75 -2.19 -6.94
CA PHE A 136 1.91 -1.89 -8.10
C PHE A 136 1.26 -0.50 -8.02
N PHE A 137 0.72 -0.16 -6.86
CA PHE A 137 0.21 1.17 -6.54
C PHE A 137 0.86 1.69 -5.27
N ASN A 138 1.10 2.99 -5.16
CA ASN A 138 1.74 3.59 -4.00
C ASN A 138 0.68 3.91 -2.93
N ASN A 139 0.38 2.90 -2.10
CA ASN A 139 -0.64 2.96 -1.06
C ASN A 139 -0.51 4.21 -0.15
N ILE A 140 0.72 4.51 0.30
CA ILE A 140 0.98 5.62 1.23
C ILE A 140 0.94 6.96 0.51
N ALA A 141 1.49 7.05 -0.71
CA ALA A 141 1.44 8.28 -1.47
C ALA A 141 0.00 8.65 -1.84
N LEU A 142 -0.82 7.67 -2.24
CA LEU A 142 -2.24 7.90 -2.53
C LEU A 142 -3.00 8.40 -1.29
N ALA A 143 -2.68 7.87 -0.10
CA ALA A 143 -3.27 8.36 1.14
C ALA A 143 -2.85 9.79 1.48
N ALA A 144 -1.59 10.15 1.26
CA ALA A 144 -1.11 11.52 1.42
C ALA A 144 -1.79 12.48 0.44
N GLU A 145 -1.90 12.10 -0.84
CA GLU A 145 -2.56 12.93 -1.85
C GLU A 145 -4.06 13.07 -1.58
N PHE A 146 -4.73 12.00 -1.11
CA PHE A 146 -6.12 12.02 -0.69
C PHE A 146 -6.34 12.96 0.51
N LEU A 147 -5.49 12.86 1.55
CA LEU A 147 -5.52 13.76 2.70
C LEU A 147 -5.36 15.23 2.27
N ALA A 148 -4.44 15.51 1.35
CA ALA A 148 -4.20 16.86 0.87
C ALA A 148 -5.35 17.41 0.03
N ARG A 149 -5.83 16.65 -0.97
CA ARG A 149 -6.82 17.12 -1.94
C ARG A 149 -8.25 17.04 -1.45
N GLU A 150 -8.63 15.92 -0.84
CA GLU A 150 -10.03 15.65 -0.48
C GLU A 150 -10.35 16.07 0.96
N LEU A 151 -9.37 15.98 1.86
CA LEU A 151 -9.55 16.33 3.29
C LEU A 151 -8.90 17.67 3.68
N GLY A 152 -8.20 18.34 2.75
CA GLY A 152 -7.67 19.70 2.92
C GLY A 152 -6.48 19.82 3.87
N TYR A 153 -5.75 18.73 4.13
CA TYR A 153 -4.54 18.78 4.95
C TYR A 153 -3.41 19.50 4.22
N SER A 154 -2.84 20.52 4.85
CA SER A 154 -1.80 21.38 4.22
C SER A 154 -0.36 20.96 4.51
N ARG A 155 -0.16 20.00 5.42
CA ARG A 155 1.16 19.48 5.81
C ARG A 155 1.02 18.01 6.21
N ILE A 156 1.72 17.14 5.50
CA ILE A 156 1.73 15.70 5.71
C ILE A 156 3.18 15.26 5.82
N ALA A 157 3.47 14.35 6.74
CA ALA A 157 4.80 13.74 6.85
C ALA A 157 4.69 12.24 6.59
N ILE A 158 5.51 11.74 5.68
CA ILE A 158 5.68 10.31 5.39
C ILE A 158 7.05 9.91 5.94
N VAL A 159 7.04 8.98 6.89
CA VAL A 159 8.26 8.40 7.48
C VAL A 159 8.38 6.97 7.00
N ASP A 160 9.32 6.73 6.09
CA ASP A 160 9.64 5.44 5.51
C ASP A 160 10.88 4.84 6.17
N PHE A 161 10.67 3.75 6.87
CA PHE A 161 11.72 2.99 7.56
C PHE A 161 11.92 1.60 6.94
N ASP A 162 11.35 1.33 5.77
CA ASP A 162 11.69 0.14 5.01
C ASP A 162 13.19 0.17 4.65
N VAL A 163 13.82 -1.00 4.61
CA VAL A 163 15.25 -1.10 4.32
C VAL A 163 15.58 -0.66 2.89
N HIS A 164 14.61 -0.70 1.98
CA HIS A 164 14.74 -0.19 0.62
C HIS A 164 14.28 1.27 0.54
N HIS A 165 14.92 2.04 -0.34
CA HIS A 165 14.50 3.40 -0.60
C HIS A 165 13.11 3.44 -1.25
N GLY A 166 12.15 4.14 -0.63
CA GLY A 166 10.83 4.42 -1.19
C GLY A 166 10.86 5.43 -2.36
N ASN A 167 11.52 5.07 -3.47
CA ASN A 167 11.72 5.93 -4.63
C ASN A 167 10.41 6.45 -5.25
N GLY A 168 9.38 5.62 -5.31
CA GLY A 168 8.09 6.03 -5.85
C GLY A 168 7.48 7.16 -5.03
N THR A 169 7.56 7.06 -3.70
CA THR A 169 7.11 8.12 -2.80
C THR A 169 7.94 9.39 -2.96
N GLN A 170 9.27 9.27 -3.08
CA GLN A 170 10.15 10.41 -3.34
C GLN A 170 9.72 11.14 -4.61
N HIS A 171 9.69 10.45 -5.76
CA HIS A 171 9.42 11.10 -7.04
C HIS A 171 8.01 11.70 -7.14
N LEU A 172 7.01 11.10 -6.48
CA LEU A 172 5.65 11.64 -6.45
C LEU A 172 5.52 12.97 -5.70
N PHE A 173 6.45 13.27 -4.77
CA PHE A 173 6.38 14.45 -3.91
C PHE A 173 7.65 15.31 -3.87
N GLU A 174 8.68 15.04 -4.68
CA GLU A 174 9.97 15.74 -4.64
C GLU A 174 9.82 17.27 -4.82
N GLU A 175 8.85 17.71 -5.61
CA GLU A 175 8.55 19.13 -5.85
C GLU A 175 7.38 19.66 -4.99
N ARG A 176 6.85 18.87 -4.05
CA ARG A 176 5.64 19.18 -3.26
C ARG A 176 6.00 19.62 -1.83
N PRO A 177 5.88 20.91 -1.48
CA PRO A 177 6.28 21.41 -0.16
C PRO A 177 5.29 21.05 0.96
N ASP A 178 4.10 20.59 0.61
CA ASP A 178 3.05 20.16 1.53
C ASP A 178 3.25 18.71 2.06
N VAL A 179 4.18 17.95 1.47
CA VAL A 179 4.52 16.58 1.88
C VAL A 179 6.01 16.50 2.23
N LEU A 180 6.31 16.24 3.50
CA LEU A 180 7.66 15.93 3.96
C LEU A 180 7.90 14.42 3.85
N PHE A 181 8.80 14.00 2.98
CA PHE A 181 9.24 12.60 2.88
C PHE A 181 10.58 12.40 3.60
N ILE A 182 10.64 11.43 4.49
CA ILE A 182 11.84 11.00 5.19
C ILE A 182 11.99 9.50 4.96
N SER A 183 13.12 9.06 4.42
CA SER A 183 13.44 7.64 4.25
C SER A 183 14.78 7.30 4.90
N THR A 184 14.80 6.22 5.67
CA THR A 184 16.03 5.56 6.10
C THR A 184 16.13 4.22 5.40
N HIS A 185 17.21 3.96 4.67
CA HIS A 185 17.39 2.75 3.87
C HIS A 185 18.85 2.30 3.87
N GLN A 186 19.10 1.04 3.52
CA GLN A 186 20.45 0.49 3.42
C GLN A 186 21.24 1.22 2.33
N ASP A 187 22.44 1.67 2.67
CA ASP A 187 23.39 2.19 1.69
C ASP A 187 24.07 1.01 0.99
N PRO A 188 24.17 0.99 -0.35
CA PRO A 188 24.79 -0.13 -1.08
C PRO A 188 26.27 -0.38 -0.71
N ARG A 189 26.91 0.51 0.05
CA ARG A 189 28.27 0.37 0.56
C ARG A 189 28.36 -0.34 1.93
N THR A 190 27.24 -0.62 2.57
CA THR A 190 27.13 -1.26 3.90
C THR A 190 26.32 -2.54 3.83
#